data_AF-A0A4U7BPL1-F1
#
_entry.id   AF-A0A4U7BPL1-F1
#
_cell.length_a   1.000
_cell.length_b   1.000
_cell.length_c   1.000
_cell.angle_alpha   90.00
_cell.angle_beta   90.00
_cell.angle_gamma   90.00
#
_symmetry.space_group_name_H-M   'P 1'
#
loop_
_entity.id
_entity.type
_entity.pdbx_description
1 polymer ?
#
loop_
_entity_poly.entity_id
_entity_poly.type
_entity_poly.pdbx_seq_one_letter_code
_entity_poly.pdbx_strand_id
1 'polypeptide(L)'
;MSEKYAPFETEPTLLYDKDTFKIVAGKAYTNKDEKFCIGLNSNGFPTNAYLIFPPQLSLDLLRNLLGQDGAKNDEIIKFIKIITDKQ
;
A
#
# COMPACT_ATOMS: atom_id res chain seq x y z
N MET A 1 -1.75 24.11 13.57
CA MET A 1 -1.08 23.63 12.35
C MET A 1 -1.64 22.25 12.05
N SER A 2 -2.50 22.12 11.03
CA SER A 2 -3.01 20.80 10.60
C SER A 2 -1.99 20.18 9.66
N GLU A 3 -0.99 19.50 10.23
CA GLU A 3 -0.11 18.67 9.46
C GLU A 3 -0.96 17.58 8.79
N LYS A 4 -0.91 17.55 7.46
CA LYS A 4 -1.60 16.58 6.62
C LYS A 4 -1.16 15.18 7.08
N TYR A 5 -2.04 14.44 7.75
CA TYR A 5 -1.92 13.00 7.96
C TYR A 5 -2.10 12.25 6.63
N ALA A 6 -1.26 12.55 5.64
CA ALA A 6 -1.17 11.80 4.40
C ALA A 6 0.06 10.90 4.53
N PRO A 7 -0.12 9.58 4.69
CA PRO A 7 1.01 8.67 4.86
C PRO A 7 1.85 8.53 3.59
N PHE A 8 1.33 8.99 2.44
CA PHE A 8 1.99 8.95 1.15
C PHE A 8 2.40 10.34 0.66
N GLU A 9 3.58 10.45 0.06
CA GLU A 9 4.09 11.69 -0.57
C GLU A 9 3.31 12.08 -1.83
N THR A 10 2.77 11.08 -2.53
CA THR A 10 2.02 11.20 -3.78
C THR A 10 0.77 10.34 -3.72
N GLU A 11 -0.13 10.50 -4.69
CA GLU A 11 -1.33 9.65 -4.78
C GLU A 11 -0.90 8.17 -4.89
N PRO A 12 -1.35 7.30 -3.98
CA PRO A 12 -0.87 5.93 -3.93
C PRO A 12 -1.53 5.08 -5.03
N THR A 13 -0.77 4.14 -5.58
CA THR A 13 -1.26 3.20 -6.59
C THR A 13 -2.25 2.23 -5.96
N LEU A 14 -3.47 2.17 -6.49
CA LEU A 14 -4.46 1.17 -6.11
C LEU A 14 -4.03 -0.23 -6.55
N LEU A 15 -3.93 -1.15 -5.59
CA LEU A 15 -3.55 -2.54 -5.82
C LEU A 15 -4.74 -3.50 -5.76
N TYR A 16 -5.65 -3.24 -4.83
CA TYR A 16 -6.83 -4.05 -4.60
C TYR A 16 -7.96 -3.15 -4.15
N ASP A 17 -9.15 -3.38 -4.68
CA ASP A 17 -10.36 -2.66 -4.29
C ASP A 17 -11.47 -3.66 -4.04
N LYS A 18 -12.12 -3.52 -2.89
CA LYS A 18 -13.28 -4.29 -2.49
C LYS A 18 -14.22 -3.33 -1.80
N ASP A 19 -15.52 -3.59 -1.90
CA ASP A 19 -16.58 -2.67 -1.45
C ASP A 19 -16.38 -2.07 -0.06
N THR A 20 -15.63 -2.72 0.84
CA THR A 20 -15.39 -2.31 2.23
C THR A 20 -13.98 -1.78 2.51
N PHE A 21 -13.00 -2.02 1.63
CA PHE A 21 -11.62 -1.56 1.78
C PHE A 21 -10.81 -1.59 0.49
N LYS A 22 -9.81 -0.72 0.42
CA LYS A 22 -8.79 -0.69 -0.62
C LYS A 22 -7.39 -0.91 -0.06
N ILE A 23 -6.57 -1.61 -0.83
CA ILE A 23 -5.13 -1.74 -0.60
C ILE A 23 -4.42 -0.90 -1.64
N VAL A 24 -3.48 -0.08 -1.18
CA VAL A 24 -2.71 0.84 -2.01
C VAL A 24 -1.22 0.72 -1.71
N ALA A 25 -0.38 1.12 -2.66
CA ALA A 25 1.05 1.21 -2.48
C ALA A 25 1.55 2.60 -2.89
N GLY A 26 2.41 3.20 -2.09
CA GLY A 26 2.93 4.53 -2.39
C GLY A 26 4.20 4.84 -1.63
N LYS A 27 4.92 5.88 -2.06
CA LYS A 27 6.09 6.39 -1.35
C LYS A 27 5.66 6.98 -0.01
N ALA A 28 6.24 6.52 1.09
CA ALA A 28 5.89 7.01 2.42
C ALA A 28 6.60 8.31 2.76
N TYR A 29 5.91 9.20 3.46
CA TYR A 29 6.43 10.51 3.88
C TYR A 29 7.50 10.42 5.00
N THR A 30 7.37 9.41 5.87
CA THR A 30 8.08 9.36 7.15
C THR A 30 9.24 8.37 7.20
N ASN A 31 9.31 7.40 6.27
CA ASN A 31 10.31 6.34 6.30
C ASN A 31 11.19 6.39 5.03
N LYS A 32 12.23 7.22 5.04
CA LYS A 32 13.11 7.44 3.87
C LYS A 32 13.87 6.19 3.43
N ASP A 33 14.09 5.23 4.33
CA ASP A 33 14.69 3.93 4.04
C ASP A 33 13.73 3.03 3.24
N GLU A 34 12.45 3.06 3.60
CA GLU A 34 11.37 2.38 2.88
C GLU A 34 10.85 3.26 1.76
N LYS A 35 11.50 3.18 0.59
CA LYS A 35 11.10 3.88 -0.65
C LYS A 35 9.60 3.74 -1.03
N PHE A 36 8.85 2.83 -0.41
CA PHE A 36 7.39 2.68 -0.54
C PHE A 36 6.83 1.89 0.64
N CYS A 37 5.56 2.09 0.96
CA CYS A 37 4.80 1.34 1.94
C CYS A 37 3.47 0.87 1.35
N ILE A 38 2.91 -0.20 1.93
CA ILE A 38 1.57 -0.70 1.61
C ILE A 38 0.60 -0.18 2.66
N GLY A 39 -0.54 0.35 2.20
CA GLY A 39 -1.57 0.91 3.06
C GLY A 39 -2.93 0.27 2.83
N LEU A 40 -3.69 0.12 3.91
CA LEU A 40 -5.12 -0.22 3.88
C LEU A 40 -5.94 1.00 4.25
N ASN A 41 -6.94 1.31 3.43
CA ASN A 41 -7.98 2.27 3.76
C ASN A 41 -9.34 1.55 3.68
N SER A 42 -10.08 1.56 4.78
CA SER A 42 -11.43 1.00 4.85
C SER A 42 -12.45 2.13 4.82
N ASN A 43 -13.68 1.84 4.40
CA ASN A 43 -14.76 2.84 4.35
C ASN A 43 -15.03 3.53 5.70
N GLY A 44 -14.69 2.88 6.82
CA GLY A 44 -14.80 3.46 8.15
C GLY A 44 -13.68 4.46 8.49
N PHE A 45 -12.66 4.61 7.65
CA PHE A 45 -11.54 5.51 7.87
C PHE A 45 -11.77 6.86 7.18
N PRO A 46 -11.24 7.96 7.73
CA PRO A 46 -11.10 9.21 7.00
C PRO A 46 -10.41 8.97 5.64
N THR A 47 -10.77 9.76 4.61
CA THR A 47 -10.27 9.61 3.23
C THR A 47 -8.75 9.50 3.11
N ASN A 48 -8.01 10.15 4.02
CA ASN A 48 -6.56 10.21 4.01
C ASN A 48 -5.90 9.33 5.09
N ALA A 49 -6.68 8.59 5.87
CA ALA A 49 -6.16 7.71 6.90
C ALA A 49 -5.90 6.32 6.31
N TYR A 50 -4.67 5.83 6.47
CA TYR A 50 -4.28 4.49 6.04
C TYR A 50 -3.59 3.78 7.19
N LEU A 51 -3.89 2.49 7.34
CA LEU A 51 -3.09 1.59 8.16
C LEU A 51 -1.91 1.13 7.31
N ILE A 52 -0.70 1.48 7.73
CA ILE A 52 0.54 1.16 7.02
C ILE A 52 1.10 -0.16 7.54
N PHE A 53 1.38 -1.09 6.63
CA PHE A 53 1.97 -2.39 6.97
C PHE A 53 3.50 -2.29 7.01
N PRO A 54 4.16 -3.00 7.95
CA PRO A 54 5.62 -3.16 7.90
C PRO A 54 6.04 -3.98 6.66
N PRO A 55 7.31 -3.91 6.22
CA PRO A 55 7.77 -4.55 4.98
C PRO A 55 7.53 -6.05 4.90
N GLN A 56 7.75 -6.76 6.02
CA GLN A 56 7.60 -8.21 6.08
C GLN A 56 6.14 -8.62 5.83
N LEU A 57 5.19 -7.95 6.49
CA LEU A 57 3.76 -8.19 6.28
C LEU A 57 3.29 -7.69 4.90
N SER A 58 3.92 -6.65 4.37
CA SER A 58 3.62 -6.13 3.04
C SER A 58 3.86 -7.19 1.95
N LEU A 59 4.99 -7.91 2.01
CA LEU A 59 5.31 -8.95 1.02
C LEU A 59 4.29 -10.10 1.05
N ASP A 60 3.96 -10.60 2.24
CA ASP A 60 3.00 -11.70 2.41
C ASP A 60 1.60 -11.28 1.99
N LEU A 61 1.18 -10.06 2.32
CA LEU A 61 -0.09 -9.49 1.85
C LEU A 61 -0.14 -9.44 0.32
N LEU A 62 0.89 -8.88 -0.33
CA LEU A 62 0.93 -8.77 -1.79
C LEU A 62 0.88 -10.13 -2.48
N ARG A 63 1.60 -11.12 -1.94
CA ARG A 63 1.57 -12.51 -2.46
C ARG A 63 0.17 -13.12 -2.34
N ASN A 64 -0.52 -12.89 -1.23
CA ASN A 64 -1.89 -13.39 -1.03
C ASN A 64 -2.93 -12.68 -1.90
N LEU A 65 -2.68 -11.45 -2.31
CA LEU A 65 -3.54 -10.70 -3.23
C LEU A 65 -3.42 -11.18 -4.69
N LEU A 66 -2.33 -11.86 -5.06
CA LEU A 66 -2.17 -12.37 -6.42
C LEU A 66 -3.27 -13.36 -6.76
N GLY A 67 -3.98 -13.11 -7.85
CA GLY A 67 -5.07 -13.97 -8.32
C GLY A 67 -6.39 -13.77 -7.58
N GLN A 68 -6.48 -12.82 -6.64
CA GLN A 68 -7.75 -12.41 -6.06
C GLN A 68 -8.58 -11.61 -7.07
N ASP A 69 -9.90 -11.80 -7.04
CA ASP A 69 -10.82 -11.01 -7.86
C ASP A 69 -10.78 -9.53 -7.44
N GLY A 70 -10.57 -8.62 -8.41
CA GLY A 70 -10.36 -7.19 -8.17
C GLY A 70 -8.90 -6.78 -7.91
N ALA A 71 -7.95 -7.73 -7.89
CA ALA A 71 -6.53 -7.42 -7.73
C ALA A 71 -5.87 -6.97 -9.03
N LYS A 72 -5.12 -5.86 -8.97
CA LYS A 72 -4.25 -5.40 -10.06
C LYS A 72 -2.93 -6.16 -10.03
N ASN A 73 -2.95 -7.41 -10.48
CA ASN A 73 -1.81 -8.32 -10.42
C ASN A 73 -0.52 -7.73 -11.03
N ASP A 74 -0.61 -6.98 -12.13
CA ASP A 74 0.56 -6.34 -12.75
C ASP A 74 1.24 -5.33 -11.82
N GLU A 75 0.45 -4.52 -11.10
CA GLU A 75 0.97 -3.56 -10.13
C GLU A 75 1.54 -4.28 -8.91
N ILE A 76 0.82 -5.28 -8.39
CA ILE A 76 1.26 -6.09 -7.26
C ILE A 76 2.62 -6.75 -7.54
N ILE A 77 2.80 -7.34 -8.73
CA ILE A 77 4.08 -7.96 -9.15
C ILE A 77 5.20 -6.91 -9.19
N LYS A 78 4.94 -5.69 -9.68
CA LYS A 78 5.93 -4.60 -9.66
C LYS A 78 6.38 -4.30 -8.24
N PHE A 79 5.45 -4.14 -7.30
CA PHE A 79 5.82 -3.85 -5.91
C PHE A 79 6.54 -5.01 -5.22
N ILE A 80 6.14 -6.27 -5.47
CA ILE A 80 6.87 -7.44 -4.97
C ILE A 80 8.32 -7.45 -5.46
N LYS A 81 8.56 -7.15 -6.75
CA LYS A 81 9.91 -7.04 -7.31
C LYS A 81 10.70 -5.95 -6.60
N ILE A 82 10.13 -4.77 -6.40
CA ILE A 82 10.82 -3.66 -5.72
C ILE A 82 11.18 -4.02 -4.25
N ILE A 83 10.32 -4.76 -3.53
CA ILE A 83 10.63 -5.24 -2.16
C ILE A 83 11.78 -6.26 -2.20
N THR A 84 11.71 -7.21 -3.14
CA THR A 84 12.61 -8.38 -3.17
C THR A 84 13.99 -8.05 -3.73
N ASP A 85 14.09 -7.15 -4.71
CA ASP A 85 15.36 -6.71 -5.34
C ASP A 85 16.23 -5.85 -4.42
N LYS A 86 15.68 -5.45 -3.27
CA LYS A 86 16.33 -4.62 -2.24
C LYS A 86 16.87 -5.41 -1.04
N GLN A 87 16.62 -6.71 -0.96
CA GLN A 87 17.22 -7.60 0.05
C GLN A 87 18.52 -8.18 -0.47
#